data_AF-L0ETL0-F1
#
_entry.id   AF-L0ETL0-F1
#
_cell.length_a   1.000
_cell.length_b   1.000
_cell.length_c   1.000
_cell.angle_alpha   90.00
_cell.angle_beta   90.00
_cell.angle_gamma   90.00
#
_symmetry.space_group_name_H-M   'P 1'
#
loop_
_entity.id
_entity.type
_entity.pdbx_description
1 polymer ?
#
loop_
_entity_poly.entity_id
_entity_poly.type
_entity_poly.pdbx_seq_one_letter_code
_entity_poly.pdbx_strand_id
1 'polypeptide(L)' 'MLPSGYIIVNESGIRSNDDCKSLKEVGISAFLIGEFLMREEDIEDANYRIISYN' A
#
# COMPACT_ATOMS: atom_id res chain seq x y z
N MET A 1 4.88 -18.07 -10.81
CA MET A 1 3.44 -17.79 -10.85
C MET A 1 2.86 -18.27 -9.52
N LEU A 2 2.10 -17.43 -8.82
CA LEU A 2 1.44 -17.84 -7.58
C LEU A 2 0.14 -18.60 -7.89
N PRO A 3 -0.31 -19.51 -7.02
CA PRO A 3 -1.59 -20.19 -7.19
C PRO A 3 -2.77 -19.18 -7.19
N SER A 4 -3.82 -19.50 -7.95
CA SER A 4 -5.07 -18.74 -7.89
C SER A 4 -5.79 -18.96 -6.55
N GLY A 5 -6.71 -18.05 -6.20
CA GLY A 5 -7.54 -18.14 -5.00
C GLY A 5 -6.95 -17.53 -3.73
N TYR A 6 -5.75 -16.95 -3.81
CA TYR A 6 -5.12 -16.23 -2.70
C TYR A 6 -5.14 -14.72 -2.96
N ILE A 7 -5.29 -13.94 -1.89
CA ILE A 7 -5.05 -12.50 -1.90
C ILE A 7 -3.57 -12.28 -1.62
N ILE A 8 -2.91 -11.53 -2.49
CA ILE A 8 -1.50 -11.14 -2.29
C ILE A 8 -1.48 -9.84 -1.50
N VAL A 9 -0.78 -9.85 -0.37
CA VAL A 9 -0.58 -8.67 0.50
C VAL A 9 0.88 -8.26 0.40
N ASN A 10 1.15 -7.03 -0.05
CA ASN A 10 2.49 -6.46 -0.05
C ASN A 10 2.77 -5.74 1.27
N GLU A 11 3.85 -6.10 1.96
CA GLU A 11 4.18 -5.58 3.30
C GLU A 11 5.27 -4.49 3.31
N SER A 12 5.94 -4.23 2.19
CA SER A 12 7.13 -3.36 2.19
C SER A 12 7.28 -2.55 0.90
N GLY A 13 7.87 -1.36 1.02
CA GLY A 13 8.10 -0.49 -0.13
C GLY A 13 6.92 0.40 -0.52
N ILE A 14 5.87 0.49 0.31
CA ILE A 14 4.78 1.45 0.13
C ILE A 14 5.04 2.68 1.01
N ARG A 15 5.25 3.85 0.39
CA ARG A 15 5.43 5.15 1.07
C ARG A 15 4.60 6.26 0.44
N SER A 16 4.00 5.99 -0.71
CA SER A 16 3.24 6.95 -1.49
C SER A 16 2.09 6.28 -2.25
N ASN A 17 1.15 7.08 -2.70
CA ASN A 17 0.08 6.62 -3.60
C ASN A 17 0.61 6.06 -4.94
N ASP A 18 1.75 6.57 -5.42
CA ASP A 18 2.35 6.08 -6.66
C ASP A 18 2.89 4.65 -6.51
N ASP A 19 3.41 4.29 -5.33
CA ASP A 19 3.77 2.90 -5.04
C ASP A 19 2.54 1.98 -5.13
N CYS A 20 1.39 2.42 -4.61
CA CYS A 20 0.13 1.69 -4.72
C CYS A 20 -0.32 1.53 -6.18
N LYS A 21 -0.15 2.56 -7.03
CA LYS A 21 -0.45 2.47 -8.46
C LYS A 21 0.46 1.47 -9.16
N SER A 22 1.77 1.50 -8.90
CA SER A 22 2.72 0.55 -9.48
C SER A 22 2.43 -0.89 -9.05
N LEU A 23 2.02 -1.13 -7.80
CA LEU A 23 1.58 -2.45 -7.34
C LEU A 23 0.32 -2.92 -8.07
N LYS A 24 -0.62 -2.01 -8.32
CA LYS A 24 -1.86 -2.31 -9.05
C LYS A 24 -1.59 -2.71 -10.50
N GLU A 25 -0.62 -2.09 -11.17
CA GLU A 25 -0.21 -2.44 -12.54
C GLU A 25 0.28 -3.89 -12.66
N VAL A 26 0.86 -4.45 -11.59
CA VAL A 26 1.31 -5.85 -11.53
C VAL A 26 0.30 -6.79 -10.86
N GLY A 27 -0.94 -6.33 -10.63
CA GLY A 27 -2.05 -7.15 -10.12
C GLY A 27 -2.10 -7.30 -8.59
N ILE A 28 -1.35 -6.50 -7.83
CA ILE A 28 -1.40 -6.48 -6.37
C ILE A 28 -2.32 -5.35 -5.91
N SER A 29 -3.33 -5.69 -5.11
CA SER A 29 -4.36 -4.75 -4.65
C SER A 29 -4.53 -4.68 -3.13
N ALA A 30 -3.71 -5.40 -2.37
CA ALA A 30 -3.69 -5.36 -0.91
C ALA A 30 -2.28 -5.10 -0.39
N PHE A 31 -2.18 -4.36 0.70
CA PHE A 31 -0.92 -4.00 1.35
C PHE A 31 -1.08 -3.89 2.86
N LEU A 32 0.02 -4.07 3.57
CA LEU A 32 0.14 -3.90 5.01
C LEU A 32 1.24 -2.86 5.28
N ILE A 33 0.87 -1.78 5.97
CA ILE A 33 1.78 -0.67 6.27
C ILE A 33 1.67 -0.37 7.75
N GLY A 34 2.79 -0.50 8.47
CA GLY A 34 2.85 -0.25 9.91
C GLY A 34 3.90 0.82 10.22
N GLU A 35 5.17 0.44 10.16
CA GLU A 35 6.28 1.28 10.60
C GLU A 35 6.26 2.69 9.98
N PHE A 36 6.01 2.82 8.68
CA PHE A 36 5.95 4.11 8.01
C PHE A 36 4.86 5.02 8.62
N LEU A 37 3.63 4.53 8.72
CA LEU A 37 2.52 5.29 9.28
C LEU A 37 2.76 5.65 10.76
N MET A 38 3.33 4.72 11.55
CA MET A 38 3.57 4.95 12.99
C MET A 38 4.68 5.97 13.29
N ARG A 39 5.45 6.41 12.29
CA ARG A 39 6.48 7.44 12.42
C ARG A 39 5.98 8.85 12.09
N GLU A 40 4.77 8.96 11.55
CA GLU A 40 4.19 10.24 11.13
C GLU A 40 3.50 10.92 12.33
N GLU A 41 3.53 12.26 12.36
CA GLU A 41 2.86 13.05 13.40
C GLU A 41 1.33 12.96 13.28
N ASP A 42 0.82 12.97 12.05
CA ASP A 42 -0.59 12.78 11.71
C ASP A 42 -0.76 11.50 10.87
N ILE A 43 -1.21 10.44 11.53
CA ILE A 43 -1.43 9.13 10.90
C ILE A 43 -2.59 9.19 9.90
N GLU A 44 -3.61 10.00 10.15
CA GLU A 44 -4.78 10.10 9.28
C GLU A 44 -4.40 10.79 7.97
N ASP A 45 -3.71 11.93 8.03
CA ASP A 45 -3.16 12.60 6.84
C ASP A 45 -2.21 11.67 6.07
N ALA A 46 -1.27 11.02 6.76
CA ALA A 46 -0.35 10.08 6.12
C ALA A 46 -1.08 8.93 5.43
N ASN A 47 -2.13 8.39 6.05
CA ASN A 47 -2.97 7.37 5.44
C ASN A 47 -3.68 7.91 4.19
N TYR A 48 -4.27 9.10 4.23
CA TYR A 48 -4.89 9.72 3.05
C TYR A 48 -3.89 9.93 1.92
N ARG A 49 -2.65 10.36 2.20
CA ARG A 49 -1.60 10.51 1.17
C ARG A 49 -1.25 9.19 0.47
N ILE A 50 -1.47 8.05 1.12
CA ILE A 50 -1.23 6.72 0.54
C ILE A 50 -2.46 6.22 -0.22
N ILE A 51 -3.66 6.26 0.38
CA ILE A 51 -4.83 5.56 -0.17
C ILE A 51 -5.74 6.41 -1.08
N SER A 52 -5.55 7.74 -1.12
CA SER A 52 -6.44 8.60 -1.89
C SER A 52 -6.34 8.33 -3.40
N TYR A 53 -7.48 8.12 -4.04
CA TYR A 53 -7.60 8.05 -5.49
C TYR A 53 -8.06 9.43 -5.99
N ASN A 54 -7.15 10.18 -6.62
CA ASN A 54 -7.53 11.28 -7.52
C ASN A 54 -7.80 10.72 -8.92
#